data_AF-A0A7C7KPJ1-F1
#
_entry.id   AF-A0A7C7KPJ1-F1
#
_cell.length_a   1.000
_cell.length_b   1.000
_cell.length_c   1.000
_cell.angle_alpha   90.00
_cell.angle_beta   90.00
_cell.angle_gamma   90.00
#
_symmetry.space_group_name_H-M   'P 1'
#
loop_
_entity.id
_entity.type
_entity.pdbx_description
1 polymer ?
#
loop_
_entity_poly.entity_id
_entity_poly.type
_entity_poly.pdbx_seq_one_letter_code
_entity_poly.pdbx_strand_id
1 'polypeptide(L)' 'MKRWLAVALRPPVVRRSLTVALVVGTALVVINQGDRLIAGQGLDLMKALLTYLVPYCVATYGAVSALLGQESGAGD' A
#
# COMPACT_ATOMS: atom_id res chain seq x y z
N MET A 1 10.94 -16.79 -4.73
CA MET A 1 11.06 -15.69 -3.73
C MET A 1 11.94 -14.53 -4.20
N LYS A 2 13.22 -14.74 -4.58
CA LYS A 2 14.12 -13.64 -5.02
C LYS A 2 13.55 -12.75 -6.11
N ARG A 3 12.92 -13.33 -7.15
CA ARG A 3 12.27 -12.59 -8.25
C ARG A 3 11.07 -11.75 -7.78
N TRP A 4 10.26 -12.29 -6.87
CA TRP A 4 9.11 -11.56 -6.31
C TRP A 4 9.57 -10.29 -5.58
N LEU A 5 10.59 -10.41 -4.72
CA LEU A 5 11.19 -9.27 -4.03
C LEU A 5 11.83 -8.27 -5.01
N ALA A 6 12.53 -8.76 -6.03
CA ALA A 6 13.12 -7.90 -7.05
C ALA A 6 12.04 -7.09 -7.80
N VAL A 7 10.89 -7.69 -8.13
CA VAL A 7 9.76 -6.98 -8.76
C VAL A 7 9.08 -6.03 -7.78
N ALA A 8 8.87 -6.45 -6.53
CA ALA A 8 8.26 -5.63 -5.49
C ALA A 8 9.05 -4.34 -5.22
N LEU A 9 10.37 -4.41 -5.31
CA LEU A 9 11.28 -3.27 -5.12
C LEU A 9 11.51 -2.43 -6.38
N ARG A 10 10.86 -2.77 -7.52
CA ARG A 10 11.00 -1.95 -8.73
C ARG A 10 10.43 -0.54 -8.49
N PRO A 11 11.14 0.53 -8.90
CA PRO A 11 10.67 1.90 -8.76
C PRO A 11 9.22 2.16 -9.20
N PRO A 12 8.72 1.65 -10.36
CA PRO A 12 7.33 1.84 -10.73
C PRO A 12 6.32 1.18 -9.77
N VAL A 13 6.66 0.01 -9.23
CA VAL A 13 5.82 -0.70 -8.25
C VAL A 13 5.77 0.09 -6.95
N VAL A 14 6.93 0.45 -6.41
CA VAL A 14 7.04 1.21 -5.16
C VAL A 14 6.33 2.57 -5.27
N ARG A 15 6.56 3.33 -6.35
CA ARG A 15 5.91 4.65 -6.53
C ARG A 15 4.39 4.52 -6.60
N ARG A 16 3.86 3.57 -7.37
CA ARG A 16 2.43 3.35 -7.47
C ARG A 16 1.83 2.91 -6.13
N SER A 17 2.46 1.96 -5.44
CA SER A 17 2.01 1.48 -4.13
C SER A 17 2.06 2.58 -3.07
N LEU A 18 3.08 3.45 -3.09
CA LEU A 18 3.15 4.62 -2.21
C LEU A 18 2.03 5.62 -2.51
N THR A 19 1.73 5.91 -3.77
CA THR A 19 0.60 6.78 -4.13
C THR A 19 -0.72 6.22 -3.63
N VAL A 20 -0.96 4.91 -3.81
CA VAL A 20 -2.17 4.25 -3.28
C VAL A 20 -2.21 4.34 -1.76
N ALA A 21 -1.09 4.05 -1.10
CA ALA A 21 -0.98 4.13 0.35
C ALA A 21 -1.28 5.54 0.87
N LEU A 22 -0.77 6.59 0.23
CA LEU A 22 -1.04 7.96 0.61
C LEU A 22 -2.52 8.33 0.42
N VAL A 23 -3.08 8.10 -0.77
CA VAL A 23 -4.47 8.50 -1.06
C VAL A 23 -5.48 7.71 -0.21
N VAL A 24 -5.38 6.37 -0.27
CA VAL A 24 -6.32 5.49 0.45
C VAL A 24 -6.05 5.52 1.95
N GLY A 25 -4.78 5.54 2.35
CA GLY A 25 -4.39 5.61 3.76
C GLY A 25 -4.83 6.92 4.41
N THR A 26 -4.72 8.07 3.74
CA THR A 26 -5.25 9.33 4.29
C THR A 26 -6.77 9.28 4.45
N ALA A 27 -7.50 8.76 3.46
CA ALA A 27 -8.95 8.56 3.58
C ALA A 27 -9.30 7.65 4.77
N LEU A 28 -8.58 6.53 4.94
CA LEU A 28 -8.78 5.61 6.05
C LEU A 28 -8.40 6.21 7.40
N VAL A 29 -7.37 7.06 7.48
CA VAL A 29 -7.01 7.77 8.73
C VAL A 29 -8.13 8.69 9.15
N VAL A 30 -8.73 9.43 8.21
CA VAL A 30 -9.89 10.30 8.48
C VAL A 30 -11.07 9.48 8.98
N ILE A 31 -11.36 8.33 8.35
CA ILE A 31 -12.47 7.46 8.76
C ILE A 31 -12.22 6.81 10.14
N ASN A 32 -10.99 6.39 10.43
CA ASN A 32 -10.66 5.59 11.62
C ASN A 32 -10.33 6.44 12.86
N GLN A 33 -9.82 7.66 12.67
CA GLN A 33 -9.34 8.52 13.76
C GLN A 33 -9.74 10.00 13.59
N GLY A 34 -10.58 10.34 12.61
CA GLY A 34 -11.06 11.71 12.40
C GLY A 34 -11.81 12.26 13.61
N ASP A 35 -12.62 11.44 14.27
CA ASP A 35 -13.34 11.85 15.50
C ASP A 35 -12.38 12.28 16.61
N ARG A 36 -11.21 11.64 16.71
CA ARG A 36 -10.19 11.96 17.71
C ARG A 36 -9.55 13.31 17.41
N LEU A 37 -9.23 13.58 16.15
CA LEU A 37 -8.75 14.88 15.69
C LEU A 37 -9.76 15.99 16.00
N ILE A 38 -11.05 15.75 15.72
CA ILE A 38 -12.13 16.72 16.00
C ILE A 38 -12.31 16.93 17.50
N ALA A 39 -12.20 15.87 18.31
CA ALA A 39 -12.27 15.93 19.77
C ALA A 39 -11.01 16.53 20.42
N GLY A 40 -10.03 17.02 19.63
CA GLY A 40 -8.76 17.57 20.14
C GLY A 40 -7.84 16.52 20.75
N GLN A 41 -8.09 15.24 20.50
CA GLN A 41 -7.27 14.12 20.94
C GLN A 41 -6.16 13.83 19.92
N GLY A 42 -4.97 13.49 20.40
CA GLY A 42 -3.87 13.08 19.55
C GLY A 42 -4.17 11.80 18.76
N LEU A 43 -3.51 11.66 17.61
CA LEU A 43 -3.56 10.43 16.82
C LEU A 43 -2.87 9.27 17.54
N ASP A 44 -3.43 8.08 17.41
CA ASP A 44 -2.71 6.83 17.70
C ASP A 44 -1.81 6.55 16.51
N LEU A 45 -0.51 6.76 16.72
CA LEU A 45 0.53 6.63 15.69
C LEU A 45 0.65 5.19 15.18
N MET A 46 0.39 4.17 16.01
CA MET A 46 0.42 2.78 15.57
C MET A 46 -0.75 2.47 14.65
N LYS A 47 -1.96 2.91 15.02
CA LYS A 47 -3.12 2.79 14.13
C LYS A 47 -2.91 3.59 12.85
N ALA A 48 -2.37 4.81 12.92
CA ALA A 48 -2.13 5.64 11.75
C ALA A 48 -1.11 4.97 10.81
N LEU A 49 0.00 4.46 11.34
CA LEU A 49 1.01 3.74 10.55
C LEU A 49 0.41 2.51 9.84
N LEU A 50 -0.31 1.66 10.57
CA LEU A 50 -0.98 0.50 9.98
C LEU A 50 -1.99 0.88 8.89
N THR A 51 -2.66 2.01 9.06
CA THR A 51 -3.63 2.54 8.09
C THR A 51 -2.99 2.89 6.75
N TYR A 52 -1.71 3.31 6.74
CA TYR A 52 -0.94 3.49 5.51
C TYR A 52 -0.27 2.20 5.03
N LEU A 53 0.16 1.33 5.95
CA LEU A 53 0.89 0.11 5.62
C LEU A 53 0.02 -0.91 4.89
N VAL A 54 -1.24 -1.08 5.31
CA VAL A 54 -2.17 -2.03 4.69
C VAL A 54 -2.38 -1.74 3.19
N PRO A 55 -2.79 -0.53 2.76
CA PRO A 55 -2.96 -0.23 1.34
C PRO A 55 -1.67 -0.32 0.54
N TYR A 56 -0.50 0.02 1.14
CA TYR A 56 0.80 -0.20 0.50
C TYR A 56 1.05 -1.68 0.19
N CYS A 57 0.85 -2.55 1.18
CA CYS A 57 1.06 -4.00 1.05
C CYS A 57 0.13 -4.62 0.00
N VAL A 58 -1.16 -4.26 0.04
CA VAL A 58 -2.16 -4.75 -0.92
C VAL A 58 -1.84 -4.29 -2.34
N ALA A 59 -1.48 -3.01 -2.53
CA ALA A 59 -1.10 -2.47 -3.84
C ALA A 59 0.17 -3.14 -4.39
N THR A 60 1.17 -3.35 -3.54
CA THR A 60 2.44 -4.00 -3.92
C THR A 60 2.20 -5.46 -4.30
N TYR A 61 1.44 -6.20 -3.49
CA TYR A 61 1.09 -7.59 -3.78
C TYR A 61 0.34 -7.72 -5.11
N GLY A 62 -0.69 -6.89 -5.34
CA GLY A 62 -1.44 -6.88 -6.59
C GLY A 62 -0.58 -6.56 -7.82
N ALA A 63 0.30 -5.56 -7.71
CA ALA A 63 1.21 -5.19 -8.79
C ALA A 63 2.22 -6.30 -9.12
N VAL A 64 2.83 -6.92 -8.11
CA VAL A 64 3.79 -8.01 -8.32
C VAL A 64 3.11 -9.24 -8.92
N SER A 65 1.94 -9.62 -8.41
CA SER A 65 1.16 -10.74 -8.93
C SER A 65 0.76 -10.53 -10.38
N ALA A 66 0.32 -9.32 -10.75
CA ALA A 66 -0.03 -8.99 -12.13
C ALA A 66 1.20 -9.03 -13.07
N LEU A 67 2.34 -8.50 -12.63
CA LEU A 67 3.56 -8.47 -13.45
C LEU A 67 4.15 -9.88 -13.65
N LEU A 68 4.20 -10.69 -12.59
CA LEU A 68 4.69 -12.07 -12.69
C LEU A 68 3.72 -12.98 -13.47
N GLY A 69 2.41 -12.74 -13.37
CA GLY A 69 1.42 -13.49 -14.14
C GLY A 69 1.46 -13.22 -15.64
N GLN A 70 1.77 -11.98 -16.04
CA GLN A 70 1.93 -11.61 -17.45
C GLN A 70 3.17 -12.24 -18.11
N GLU A 71 4.26 -12.44 -17.36
CA GLU A 71 5.48 -13.09 -17.87
C GLU A 71 5.26 -14.59 -18.16
N SER A 72 4.34 -15.24 -17.45
CA SER A 72 4.03 -16.66 -17.66
C SER A 72 3.17 -16.92 -18.91
N GLY A 73 2.45 -15.92 -19.42
CA GLY A 73 1.57 -16.05 -20.60
C GLY A 73 2.18 -15.55 -21.92
N ALA A 74 3.42 -15.03 -21.89
CA ALA A 74 4.12 -14.53 -23.08
C ALA A 74 5.09 -15.56 -23.69
N GLY A 75 5.03 -16.82 -23.24
CA GLY A 75 5.91 -17.91 -23.66
C GLY A 75 5.19 -19.12 -24.28
N ASP A 76 3.89 -19.03 -24.51
CA ASP A 76 3.06 -20.07 -25.14
C ASP A 76 2.66 -19.69 -26.57
#